data_AF-A0AAF0E9H9-F1
#
_entry.id   AF-A0AAF0E9H9-F1
#
_cell.length_a   1.000
_cell.length_b   1.000
_cell.length_c   1.000
_cell.angle_alpha   90.00
_cell.angle_beta   90.00
_cell.angle_gamma   90.00
#
_symmetry.space_group_name_H-M   'P 1'
#
loop_
_entity.id
_entity.type
_entity.pdbx_description
1 polymer ?
#
loop_
_entity_poly.entity_id
_entity_poly.type
_entity_poly.pdbx_seq_one_letter_code
_entity_poly.pdbx_strand_id
1 'polypeptide(L)'
;MAPSAAPVTPTSASPSPPGAAGMQTNVSCEATESKPVHVEDIVRRDLETRTLAVVDALYELAARAADGQPTSVLGVGESVNHVVRRLADIDVMRGHIHAQIPKDVLDLVDAGRNPDSHTRSLMNRLASENQYSLGQHESIQAFRDTLGQALAAQFPALQPSLGLATSQAPDSHIS
;
A
#
# COMPACT_ATOMS: atom_id res chain seq x y z
N MET A 1 60.17 4.75 -35.84
CA MET A 1 60.64 4.82 -34.44
C MET A 1 59.71 5.80 -33.72
N ALA A 2 59.24 5.45 -32.52
CA ALA A 2 58.18 6.06 -31.69
C ALA A 2 56.73 5.53 -31.96
N PRO A 3 56.03 5.01 -30.92
CA PRO A 3 54.75 4.31 -31.03
C PRO A 3 53.51 5.23 -30.88
N SER A 4 52.44 4.89 -31.60
CA SER A 4 51.11 5.53 -31.50
C SER A 4 50.27 4.81 -30.44
N ALA A 5 49.99 5.47 -29.32
CA ALA A 5 49.17 4.94 -28.23
C ALA A 5 47.68 4.95 -28.59
N ALA A 6 47.01 3.83 -28.33
CA ALA A 6 45.58 3.62 -28.54
C ALA A 6 44.72 4.39 -27.51
N PRO A 7 43.49 4.82 -27.86
CA PRO A 7 42.56 5.39 -26.90
C PRO A 7 41.93 4.28 -26.04
N VAL A 8 42.11 4.37 -24.72
CA VAL A 8 41.38 3.53 -23.75
C VAL A 8 40.03 4.18 -23.44
N THR A 9 38.95 3.54 -23.89
CA THR A 9 37.61 3.79 -23.36
C THR A 9 37.40 2.91 -22.13
N PRO A 10 37.09 3.45 -20.93
CA PRO A 10 36.52 2.62 -19.89
C PRO A 10 35.03 2.39 -20.19
N THR A 11 34.77 1.19 -20.70
CA THR A 11 33.47 0.51 -20.71
C THR A 11 33.00 0.22 -19.29
N SER A 12 31.71 0.48 -19.05
CA SER A 12 30.80 -0.19 -18.09
C SER A 12 31.12 -0.13 -16.59
N ALA A 13 30.21 0.49 -15.84
CA ALA A 13 29.79 -0.02 -14.53
C ALA A 13 28.33 0.35 -14.27
N SER A 14 27.43 -0.49 -14.77
CA SER A 14 26.09 -0.66 -14.24
C SER A 14 26.20 -1.31 -12.85
N PRO A 15 25.65 -0.73 -11.76
CA PRO A 15 25.41 -1.50 -10.55
C PRO A 15 24.03 -2.14 -10.66
N SER A 16 23.99 -3.37 -11.18
CA SER A 16 22.88 -4.27 -10.91
C SER A 16 22.83 -4.55 -9.39
N PRO A 17 21.64 -4.66 -8.79
CA PRO A 17 21.49 -4.83 -7.35
C PRO A 17 22.06 -6.18 -6.89
N PRO A 18 22.71 -6.26 -5.71
CA PRO A 18 23.15 -7.53 -5.17
C PRO A 18 21.93 -8.42 -4.87
N GLY A 19 22.10 -9.69 -5.22
CA GLY A 19 21.06 -10.70 -5.28
C GLY A 19 20.38 -11.01 -3.95
N ALA A 20 19.18 -11.56 -4.12
CA ALA A 20 18.37 -12.21 -3.12
C ALA A 20 19.18 -13.28 -2.35
N ALA A 21 19.62 -12.93 -1.14
CA ALA A 21 19.95 -13.88 -0.10
C ALA A 21 18.78 -13.90 0.88
N GLY A 22 18.18 -15.08 1.04
CA GLY A 22 16.88 -15.28 1.68
C GLY A 22 16.76 -14.68 3.07
N MET A 23 15.84 -13.74 3.22
CA MET A 23 15.22 -13.44 4.50
C MET A 23 13.95 -14.30 4.59
N GLN A 24 14.08 -15.50 5.17
CA GLN A 24 12.92 -16.20 5.72
C GLN A 24 12.42 -15.37 6.91
N THR A 25 11.52 -14.43 6.67
CA THR A 25 10.64 -13.94 7.73
C THR A 25 9.61 -15.02 7.99
N ASN A 26 9.87 -15.85 9.01
CA ASN A 26 8.82 -16.57 9.71
C ASN A 26 7.85 -15.52 10.27
N VAL A 27 6.80 -15.18 9.52
CA VAL A 27 5.65 -14.45 10.05
C VAL A 27 4.67 -15.50 10.58
N SER A 28 5.06 -16.13 11.67
CA SER A 28 4.10 -16.74 12.59
C SER A 28 4.02 -15.84 13.81
N CYS A 29 3.05 -14.93 13.78
CA CYS A 29 2.47 -14.34 14.98
C CYS A 29 0.95 -14.40 14.78
N GLU A 30 0.37 -15.55 15.10
CA GLU A 30 -0.99 -15.60 15.62
C GLU A 30 -1.02 -14.71 16.85
N ALA A 31 -1.45 -13.47 16.65
CA ALA A 31 -2.04 -12.68 17.71
C ALA A 31 -3.54 -12.65 17.41
N THR A 32 -4.29 -13.56 18.02
CA THR A 32 -5.71 -13.38 18.29
C THR A 32 -5.85 -12.27 19.34
N GLU A 33 -5.41 -11.07 18.96
CA GLU A 33 -5.63 -9.86 19.72
C GLU A 33 -7.06 -9.43 19.40
N SER A 34 -7.97 -9.66 20.34
CA SER A 34 -9.35 -9.22 20.28
C SER A 34 -9.39 -7.69 20.27
N LYS A 35 -9.21 -7.10 19.09
CA LYS A 35 -9.33 -5.66 18.88
C LYS A 35 -10.73 -5.22 19.28
N PRO A 36 -10.88 -4.10 20.02
CA PRO A 36 -12.19 -3.54 20.31
C PRO A 36 -12.89 -3.31 18.98
N VAL A 37 -14.13 -3.80 18.86
CA VAL A 37 -14.92 -3.67 17.63
C VAL A 37 -15.02 -2.18 17.30
N HIS A 38 -14.31 -1.73 16.26
CA HIS A 38 -14.40 -0.35 15.83
C HIS A 38 -15.82 -0.12 15.32
N VAL A 39 -16.45 1.00 15.70
CA VAL A 39 -17.80 1.37 15.26
C VAL A 39 -17.90 1.33 13.73
N GLU A 40 -16.82 1.72 13.05
CA GLU A 40 -16.68 1.64 11.59
C GLU A 40 -16.82 0.21 11.05
N ASP A 41 -16.28 -0.79 11.74
CA ASP A 41 -16.40 -2.20 11.35
C ASP A 41 -17.84 -2.71 11.52
N ILE A 42 -18.60 -2.17 12.48
CA ILE A 42 -20.02 -2.50 12.66
C ILE A 42 -20.82 -1.91 11.50
N VAL A 43 -20.62 -0.63 11.20
CA VAL A 43 -21.27 0.05 10.07
C VAL A 43 -20.93 -0.65 8.77
N ARG A 44 -19.66 -1.03 8.57
CA ARG A 44 -19.24 -1.79 7.38
C ARG A 44 -19.95 -3.14 7.27
N ARG A 45 -20.03 -3.91 8.36
CA ARG A 45 -20.74 -5.21 8.36
C ARG A 45 -22.24 -5.05 8.07
N ASP A 46 -22.88 -4.02 8.63
CA ASP A 46 -24.29 -3.74 8.35
C ASP A 46 -24.48 -3.38 6.86
N LEU A 47 -23.56 -2.61 6.27
CA LEU A 47 -23.59 -2.28 4.85
C LEU A 47 -23.45 -3.52 3.97
N GLU A 48 -22.49 -4.38 4.29
CA GLU A 48 -22.28 -5.66 3.59
C GLU A 48 -23.55 -6.52 3.66
N THR A 49 -24.16 -6.65 4.84
CA THR A 49 -25.40 -7.41 5.05
C THR A 49 -26.56 -6.86 4.22
N ARG A 50 -26.77 -5.54 4.22
CA ARG A 50 -27.84 -4.92 3.43
C ARG A 50 -27.61 -5.04 1.94
N THR A 51 -26.36 -4.91 1.49
CA THR A 51 -25.98 -5.05 0.08
C THR A 51 -26.24 -6.47 -0.43
N LEU A 52 -25.85 -7.49 0.34
CA LEU A 52 -26.13 -8.89 -0.01
C LEU A 52 -27.63 -9.15 -0.12
N ALA A 53 -28.42 -8.63 0.80
CA ALA A 53 -29.86 -8.80 0.75
C ALA A 53 -30.54 -8.07 -0.43
N VAL A 54 -29.95 -7.00 -0.98
CA VAL A 54 -30.42 -6.43 -2.26
C VAL A 54 -30.14 -7.39 -3.40
N VAL A 55 -28.95 -8.02 -3.43
CA VAL A 55 -28.61 -9.04 -4.44
C VAL A 55 -29.60 -10.21 -4.37
N ASP A 56 -29.92 -10.69 -3.18
CA ASP A 56 -30.91 -11.75 -2.97
C ASP A 56 -32.30 -11.33 -3.47
N ALA A 57 -32.76 -10.12 -3.11
CA ALA A 57 -34.05 -9.61 -3.56
C ALA A 57 -34.13 -9.43 -5.09
N LEU A 58 -33.02 -9.04 -5.73
CA LEU A 58 -32.91 -8.96 -7.19
C LEU A 58 -32.96 -10.34 -7.84
N TYR A 59 -32.32 -11.34 -7.24
CA TYR A 59 -32.35 -12.71 -7.72
C TYR A 59 -33.75 -13.31 -7.63
N GLU A 60 -34.44 -13.13 -6.50
CA GLU A 60 -35.82 -13.59 -6.34
C GLU A 60 -36.78 -12.88 -7.32
N LEU A 61 -36.58 -11.58 -7.55
CA LEU A 61 -37.36 -10.83 -8.54
C LEU A 61 -37.16 -11.39 -9.94
N ALA A 62 -35.91 -11.69 -10.32
CA ALA A 62 -35.59 -12.30 -11.61
C ALA A 62 -36.26 -13.67 -11.77
N ALA A 63 -36.25 -14.50 -10.72
CA ALA A 63 -36.93 -15.79 -10.72
C ALA A 63 -38.45 -15.65 -10.89
N ARG A 64 -39.10 -14.80 -10.08
CA ARG A 64 -40.56 -14.54 -10.17
C ARG A 64 -40.98 -13.96 -11.52
N ALA A 65 -40.14 -13.12 -12.11
CA ALA A 65 -40.39 -12.54 -13.43
C ALA A 65 -40.26 -13.60 -14.54
N ALA A 66 -39.36 -14.57 -14.40
CA ALA A 66 -39.18 -15.66 -15.36
C ALA A 66 -40.33 -16.69 -15.33
N ASP A 67 -40.96 -16.92 -14.17
CA ASP A 67 -42.02 -17.92 -14.01
C ASP A 67 -43.34 -17.59 -14.74
N GLY A 68 -43.57 -16.32 -15.12
CA GLY A 68 -44.59 -15.90 -16.08
C GLY A 68 -46.06 -16.18 -15.74
N GLN A 69 -46.40 -16.54 -14.50
CA GLN A 69 -47.77 -16.90 -14.12
C GLN A 69 -48.70 -15.67 -14.05
N PRO A 70 -49.97 -15.75 -14.50
CA PRO A 70 -50.88 -14.60 -14.50
C PRO A 70 -51.24 -14.09 -13.08
N THR A 71 -51.13 -14.92 -12.05
CA THR A 71 -51.24 -14.51 -10.64
C THR A 71 -49.96 -13.88 -10.09
N SER A 72 -48.82 -14.01 -10.80
CA SER A 72 -47.54 -13.45 -10.38
C SER A 72 -47.43 -11.95 -10.61
N VAL A 73 -48.30 -11.33 -11.43
CA VAL A 73 -48.20 -9.89 -11.76
C VAL A 73 -48.29 -9.01 -10.50
N LEU A 74 -49.17 -9.37 -9.54
CA LEU A 74 -49.26 -8.68 -8.25
C LEU A 74 -48.05 -8.98 -7.35
N GLY A 75 -47.54 -10.21 -7.37
CA GLY A 75 -46.36 -10.62 -6.59
C GLY A 75 -45.04 -10.03 -7.12
N VAL A 76 -44.91 -9.81 -8.43
CA VAL A 76 -43.78 -9.11 -9.04
C VAL A 76 -43.80 -7.65 -8.63
N GLY A 77 -44.97 -7.00 -8.62
CA GLY A 77 -45.13 -5.64 -8.11
C GLY A 77 -44.71 -5.50 -6.64
N GLU A 78 -45.07 -6.48 -5.81
CA GLU A 78 -44.61 -6.54 -4.42
C GLU A 78 -43.08 -6.73 -4.30
N SER A 79 -42.51 -7.62 -5.12
CA SER A 79 -41.07 -7.89 -5.15
C SER A 79 -40.25 -6.68 -5.64
N VAL A 80 -40.76 -5.90 -6.60
CA VAL A 80 -40.13 -4.64 -7.03
C VAL A 80 -40.14 -3.63 -5.89
N ASN A 81 -41.29 -3.46 -5.22
CA ASN A 81 -41.37 -2.59 -4.04
C ASN A 81 -40.45 -3.07 -2.91
N HIS A 82 -40.26 -4.39 -2.76
CA HIS A 82 -39.30 -4.94 -1.82
C HIS A 82 -37.86 -4.51 -2.15
N VAL A 83 -37.42 -4.66 -3.41
CA VAL A 83 -36.09 -4.20 -3.87
C VAL A 83 -35.91 -2.70 -3.63
N VAL A 84 -36.90 -1.87 -3.96
CA VAL A 84 -36.85 -0.41 -3.74
C VAL A 84 -36.66 -0.08 -2.26
N ARG A 85 -37.36 -0.78 -1.35
CA ARG A 85 -37.17 -0.61 0.10
C ARG A 85 -35.76 -1.00 0.54
N ARG A 86 -35.23 -2.13 0.05
CA ARG A 86 -33.86 -2.57 0.37
C ARG A 86 -32.79 -1.58 -0.13
N LEU A 87 -33.01 -0.96 -1.30
CA LEU A 87 -32.13 0.10 -1.80
C LEU A 87 -32.22 1.38 -0.94
N ALA A 88 -33.42 1.75 -0.49
CA ALA A 88 -33.59 2.87 0.44
C ALA A 88 -32.89 2.60 1.79
N ASP A 89 -32.92 1.36 2.28
CA ASP A 89 -32.22 0.96 3.51
C ASP A 89 -30.69 1.10 3.40
N ILE A 90 -30.12 0.97 2.20
CA ILE A 90 -28.70 1.25 1.93
C ILE A 90 -28.44 2.76 1.87
N ASP A 91 -29.33 3.54 1.25
CA ASP A 91 -29.15 5.00 1.15
C ASP A 91 -29.11 5.67 2.54
N VAL A 92 -29.88 5.16 3.52
CA VAL A 92 -29.82 5.62 4.92
C VAL A 92 -28.42 5.46 5.53
N MET A 93 -27.64 4.47 5.08
CA MET A 93 -26.30 4.22 5.60
C MET A 93 -25.24 5.20 5.11
N ARG A 94 -25.48 5.93 4.02
CA ARG A 94 -24.50 6.82 3.38
C ARG A 94 -23.81 7.79 4.34
N GLY A 95 -24.54 8.29 5.34
CA GLY A 95 -24.04 9.29 6.30
C GLY A 95 -23.09 8.72 7.34
N HIS A 96 -23.06 7.40 7.49
CA HIS A 96 -22.24 6.69 8.48
C HIS A 96 -20.93 6.15 7.87
N ILE A 97 -20.73 6.31 6.55
CA ILE A 97 -19.57 5.81 5.82
C ILE A 97 -18.68 7.00 5.47
N HIS A 98 -17.46 7.01 6.00
CA HIS A 98 -16.49 8.10 5.79
C HIS A 98 -15.27 7.67 4.97
N ALA A 99 -15.25 6.43 4.46
CA ALA A 99 -14.13 5.90 3.70
C ALA A 99 -13.98 6.64 2.36
N GLN A 100 -12.76 7.09 2.06
CA GLN A 100 -12.39 7.63 0.76
C GLN A 100 -11.81 6.52 -0.11
N ILE A 101 -12.32 6.39 -1.32
CA ILE A 101 -11.90 5.36 -2.27
C ILE A 101 -11.10 6.03 -3.39
N PRO A 102 -9.84 5.62 -3.63
CA PRO A 102 -9.08 6.11 -4.78
C PRO A 102 -9.77 5.79 -6.10
N LYS A 103 -9.70 6.72 -7.08
CA LYS A 103 -10.32 6.52 -8.40
C LYS A 103 -9.78 5.28 -9.11
N ASP A 104 -8.48 5.04 -9.03
CA ASP A 104 -7.84 3.87 -9.63
C ASP A 104 -8.44 2.55 -9.11
N VAL A 105 -8.89 2.50 -7.85
CA VAL A 105 -9.57 1.32 -7.29
C VAL A 105 -10.98 1.16 -7.89
N LEU A 106 -11.69 2.26 -8.13
CA LEU A 106 -13.00 2.24 -8.82
C LEU A 106 -12.83 1.75 -10.26
N ASP A 107 -11.85 2.26 -10.99
CA ASP A 107 -11.57 1.86 -12.37
C ASP A 107 -11.23 0.35 -12.46
N LEU A 108 -10.56 -0.21 -11.44
CA LEU A 108 -10.31 -1.65 -11.36
C LEU A 108 -11.60 -2.46 -11.18
N VAL A 109 -12.51 -1.99 -10.32
CA VAL A 109 -13.81 -2.64 -10.09
C VAL A 109 -14.67 -2.60 -11.35
N ASP A 110 -14.74 -1.45 -12.02
CA ASP A 110 -15.49 -1.28 -13.27
C ASP A 110 -14.94 -2.18 -14.40
N ALA A 111 -13.63 -2.41 -14.42
CA ALA A 111 -12.98 -3.33 -15.35
C ALA A 111 -13.05 -4.82 -14.93
N GLY A 112 -13.70 -5.15 -13.80
CA GLY A 112 -13.79 -6.52 -13.28
C GLY A 112 -12.46 -7.10 -12.78
N ARG A 113 -11.50 -6.23 -12.42
CA ARG A 113 -10.18 -6.62 -11.89
C ARG A 113 -10.17 -6.58 -10.37
N ASN A 114 -9.32 -7.39 -9.75
CA ASN A 114 -9.18 -7.39 -8.30
C ASN A 114 -8.62 -6.03 -7.79
N PRO A 115 -9.36 -5.29 -6.94
CA PRO A 115 -8.91 -4.02 -6.37
C PRO A 115 -7.64 -4.12 -5.52
N ASP A 116 -7.34 -5.29 -4.93
CA ASP A 116 -6.13 -5.52 -4.13
C ASP A 116 -4.84 -5.35 -4.94
N SER A 117 -4.93 -5.44 -6.27
CA SER A 117 -3.80 -5.20 -7.15
C SER A 117 -3.28 -3.76 -7.05
N HIS A 118 -4.15 -2.78 -6.80
CA HIS A 118 -3.75 -1.39 -6.54
C HIS A 118 -2.92 -1.30 -5.26
N THR A 119 -3.42 -1.87 -4.16
CA THR A 119 -2.72 -1.88 -2.86
C THR A 119 -1.37 -2.57 -2.96
N ARG A 120 -1.28 -3.71 -3.67
CA ARG A 120 -0.02 -4.42 -3.88
C ARG A 120 0.98 -3.58 -4.69
N SER A 121 0.53 -2.95 -5.77
CA SER A 121 1.37 -2.07 -6.59
C SER A 121 1.89 -0.88 -5.79
N LEU A 122 1.01 -0.23 -5.02
CA LEU A 122 1.34 0.89 -4.17
C LEU A 122 2.34 0.48 -3.08
N MET A 123 2.14 -0.65 -2.41
CA MET A 123 3.06 -1.14 -1.39
C MET A 123 4.45 -1.45 -1.98
N ASN A 124 4.50 -2.11 -3.14
CA ASN A 124 5.75 -2.39 -3.82
C ASN A 124 6.49 -1.10 -4.21
N ARG A 125 5.76 -0.12 -4.75
CA ARG A 125 6.33 1.19 -5.09
C ARG A 125 6.87 1.90 -3.86
N LEU A 126 6.11 1.95 -2.77
CA LEU A 126 6.53 2.58 -1.52
C LEU A 126 7.77 1.89 -0.94
N ALA A 127 7.83 0.56 -0.98
CA ALA A 127 9.01 -0.18 -0.53
C ALA A 127 10.25 0.14 -1.38
N SER A 128 10.11 0.13 -2.70
CA SER A 128 11.21 0.50 -3.61
C SER A 128 11.65 1.96 -3.45
N GLU A 129 10.70 2.88 -3.29
CA GLU A 129 10.98 4.31 -3.09
C GLU A 129 11.66 4.57 -1.75
N ASN A 130 11.25 3.88 -0.69
CA ASN A 130 11.90 3.94 0.62
C ASN A 130 13.35 3.43 0.55
N GLN A 131 13.58 2.26 -0.04
CA GLN A 131 14.93 1.73 -0.22
C GLN A 131 15.81 2.65 -1.08
N TYR A 132 15.25 3.23 -2.13
CA TYR A 132 15.95 4.19 -2.97
C TYR A 132 16.32 5.47 -2.20
N SER A 133 15.39 6.01 -1.40
CA SER A 133 15.65 7.17 -0.55
C SER A 133 16.70 6.88 0.52
N LEU A 134 16.66 5.70 1.14
CA LEU A 134 17.66 5.27 2.11
C LEU A 134 19.05 5.19 1.45
N GLY A 135 19.15 4.56 0.28
CA GLY A 135 20.43 4.47 -0.45
C GLY A 135 20.99 5.83 -0.84
N GLN A 136 20.13 6.78 -1.24
CA GLN A 136 20.58 8.16 -1.47
C GLN A 136 21.11 8.82 -0.20
N HIS A 137 20.37 8.70 0.91
CA HIS A 137 20.78 9.25 2.19
C HIS A 137 22.13 8.68 2.65
N GLU A 138 22.30 7.36 2.60
CA GLU A 138 23.55 6.68 2.93
C GLU A 138 24.71 7.11 2.02
N SER A 139 24.46 7.28 0.73
CA SER A 139 25.50 7.73 -0.22
C SER A 139 25.99 9.15 0.08
N ILE A 140 25.08 10.05 0.45
CA ILE A 140 25.41 11.45 0.81
C ILE A 140 26.16 11.47 2.14
N GLN A 141 25.72 10.66 3.11
CA GLN A 141 26.40 10.53 4.39
C GLN A 141 27.83 10.00 4.21
N ALA A 142 28.00 8.93 3.44
CA ALA A 142 29.32 8.37 3.14
C ALA A 142 30.23 9.35 2.40
N PHE A 143 29.68 10.11 1.44
CA PHE A 143 30.41 11.16 0.74
C PHE A 143 30.85 12.27 1.70
N ARG A 144 29.96 12.76 2.56
CA ARG A 144 30.26 13.78 3.57
C ARG A 144 31.38 13.30 4.50
N ASP A 145 31.29 12.07 4.98
CA ASP A 145 32.25 11.53 5.94
C ASP A 145 33.62 11.32 5.28
N THR A 146 33.66 10.82 4.04
CA THR A 146 34.90 10.66 3.26
C THR A 146 35.54 12.01 2.96
N LEU A 147 34.75 13.00 2.54
CA LEU A 147 35.24 14.35 2.28
C LEU A 147 35.74 15.02 3.56
N GLY A 148 35.03 14.87 4.66
CA GLY A 148 35.44 15.37 5.98
C GLY A 148 36.78 14.78 6.42
N GLN A 149 36.97 13.47 6.25
CA GLN A 149 38.25 12.80 6.55
C GLN A 149 39.40 13.30 5.66
N ALA A 150 39.15 13.44 4.35
CA ALA A 150 40.16 13.96 3.42
C ALA A 150 40.57 15.41 3.74
N LEU A 151 39.61 16.26 4.08
CA LEU A 151 39.85 17.65 4.50
C LEU A 151 40.59 17.70 5.83
N ALA A 152 40.21 16.88 6.81
CA ALA A 152 40.88 16.79 8.11
C ALA A 152 42.36 16.36 7.99
N ALA A 153 42.68 15.48 7.03
CA ALA A 153 44.04 15.03 6.77
C ALA A 153 44.91 16.11 6.09
N GLN A 154 44.35 16.84 5.11
CA GLN A 154 45.09 17.88 4.37
C GLN A 154 45.19 19.20 5.13
N PHE A 155 44.21 19.51 6.00
CA PHE A 155 44.13 20.77 6.75
C PHE A 155 43.84 20.53 8.24
N PRO A 156 44.87 20.17 9.03
CA PRO A 156 44.69 19.84 10.46
C PRO A 156 44.07 20.96 11.30
N ALA A 157 44.28 22.23 10.92
CA ALA A 157 43.70 23.39 11.60
C ALA A 157 42.16 23.50 11.46
N LEU A 158 41.57 22.83 10.47
CA LEU A 158 40.12 22.85 10.22
C LEU A 158 39.35 21.73 10.93
N GLN A 159 40.05 20.76 11.53
CA GLN A 159 39.43 19.66 12.28
C GLN A 159 38.40 20.08 13.35
N PRO A 160 38.64 21.09 14.20
CA PRO A 160 37.66 21.48 15.22
C PRO A 160 36.36 22.06 14.61
N SER A 161 36.41 22.56 13.37
CA SER A 161 35.27 23.15 12.66
C SER A 161 34.48 22.13 11.84
N LEU A 162 35.11 21.01 11.46
CA LEU A 162 34.51 19.99 10.60
C LEU A 162 33.46 19.14 11.34
N GLY A 163 33.36 19.24 12.67
CA GLY A 163 32.33 18.56 13.45
C GLY A 163 32.25 17.07 13.14
N LEU A 164 33.38 16.43 12.79
CA LEU A 164 33.52 14.99 12.60
C LEU A 164 33.21 14.35 13.95
N ALA A 165 31.92 14.12 14.18
CA ALA A 165 31.41 13.65 15.44
C ALA A 165 32.11 12.32 15.76
N THR A 166 32.85 12.33 16.85
CA THR A 166 33.20 11.13 17.60
C THR A 166 31.88 10.48 18.03
N SER A 167 31.33 9.60 17.19
CA SER A 167 30.24 8.71 17.57
C SER A 167 30.79 7.67 18.54
N GLN A 168 30.94 8.06 19.80
CA GLN A 168 31.02 7.14 20.93
C GLN A 168 29.92 7.54 21.92
N ALA A 169 28.93 6.65 22.03
CA ALA A 169 27.71 6.75 22.83
C ALA A 169 27.98 6.89 24.34
N PRO A 170 26.93 7.08 25.13
CA PRO A 170 26.65 6.00 26.06
C PRO A 170 25.18 5.58 26.06
N ASP A 171 24.97 4.27 25.87
CA ASP A 171 23.98 3.55 26.66
C ASP A 171 24.16 3.96 28.13
N SER A 172 23.20 4.68 28.67
CA SER A 172 23.05 4.84 30.11
C SER A 172 21.63 4.43 30.47
N HIS A 173 21.54 3.22 31.02
CA HIS A 173 20.56 2.84 32.02
C HIS A 173 20.14 4.06 32.86
N ILE A 174 18.86 4.42 32.82
CA ILE A 174 18.19 4.96 34.00
C ILE A 174 16.82 4.28 34.10
N SER A 175 16.61 3.77 35.31
CA SER A 175 15.57 2.88 35.85
C SER A 175 14.12 3.22 35.56
#